data_AF-K0ILM6-F1
#
_entry.id   AF-K0ILM6-F1
#
_cell.length_a   1.000
_cell.length_b   1.000
_cell.length_c   1.000
_cell.angle_alpha   90.00
_cell.angle_beta   90.00
_cell.angle_gamma   90.00
#
_symmetry.space_group_name_H-M   'P 1'
#
loop_
_entity.id
_entity.type
_entity.pdbx_description
1 polymer ?
#
loop_
_entity_poly.entity_id
_entity_poly.type
_entity_poly.pdbx_seq_one_letter_code
_entity_poly.pdbx_strand_id
1 'polypeptide(L)'
;MIVDLSYVLSFLITLLTSDIVISGALAFLAGMVSVMAYTRAKNALADRRYRADEAVVEAVVLEYTRRLRDYDRVIAELRAKVDIMEVKAQTIPQAVTTISHYQQASHQPQPHVAPASEPVTVTQHATATAVIVEKENNGTTDYILKLLAERPRTSREVQHAIGRTREHTARLMKKLHDSGLVSRDANAKPFRYNITDAGRERLKEKVAPAAV
;
A
#
# COMPACT_ATOMS: atom_id res chain seq x y z
N MET A 1 -75.11 -12.48 -37.29
CA MET A 1 -75.11 -12.45 -35.82
C MET A 1 -74.18 -11.32 -35.39
N ILE A 2 -74.70 -10.09 -35.42
CA ILE A 2 -73.93 -8.90 -35.05
C ILE A 2 -74.24 -8.71 -33.57
N VAL A 3 -73.22 -8.84 -32.71
CA VAL A 3 -73.37 -8.50 -31.30
C VAL A 3 -73.61 -6.99 -31.25
N ASP A 4 -74.75 -6.56 -30.70
CA ASP A 4 -75.09 -5.14 -30.62
C ASP A 4 -74.00 -4.38 -29.86
N LEU A 5 -73.41 -3.38 -30.52
CA LEU A 5 -72.32 -2.58 -29.99
C LEU A 5 -72.69 -1.89 -28.67
N SER A 6 -73.98 -1.57 -28.50
CA SER A 6 -74.54 -1.03 -27.26
C SER A 6 -74.47 -2.01 -26.09
N TYR A 7 -74.67 -3.31 -26.35
CA TYR A 7 -74.63 -4.36 -25.33
C TYR A 7 -73.19 -4.61 -24.86
N VAL A 8 -72.24 -4.61 -25.80
CA VAL A 8 -70.80 -4.70 -25.49
C VAL A 8 -70.35 -3.51 -24.66
N LEU A 9 -70.80 -2.29 -25.01
CA LEU A 9 -70.44 -1.08 -24.28
C LEU A 9 -71.02 -1.06 -22.85
N SER A 10 -72.29 -1.47 -22.68
CA SER A 10 -72.92 -1.56 -21.36
C SER A 10 -72.29 -2.63 -20.47
N PHE A 11 -71.92 -3.78 -21.05
CA PHE A 11 -71.19 -4.83 -20.34
C PHE A 11 -69.81 -4.34 -19.87
N LEU A 12 -69.07 -3.62 -20.73
CA LEU A 12 -67.77 -3.06 -20.39
C LEU A 12 -67.87 -2.03 -19.24
N ILE A 13 -68.89 -1.15 -19.29
CA ILE A 13 -69.13 -0.16 -18.22
C ILE A 13 -69.43 -0.87 -16.90
N THR A 14 -70.32 -1.88 -16.91
CA THR A 14 -70.68 -2.65 -15.70
C THR A 14 -69.49 -3.37 -15.10
N LEU A 15 -68.58 -3.88 -15.96
CA LEU A 15 -67.35 -4.53 -15.52
C LEU A 15 -66.39 -3.51 -14.88
N LEU A 16 -66.31 -2.30 -15.43
CA LEU A 16 -65.50 -1.19 -14.89
C LEU A 16 -66.06 -0.59 -13.59
N THR A 17 -67.37 -0.56 -13.40
CA THR A 17 -68.02 -0.03 -12.19
C THR A 17 -68.18 -1.06 -11.08
N SER A 18 -67.77 -2.32 -11.30
CA SER A 18 -67.81 -3.34 -10.26
C SER A 18 -66.84 -3.02 -9.11
N ASP A 19 -67.30 -3.15 -7.86
CA ASP A 19 -66.53 -2.82 -6.66
C ASP A 19 -65.20 -3.60 -6.56
N ILE A 20 -65.17 -4.82 -7.10
CA ILE A 20 -63.98 -5.69 -7.14
C ILE A 20 -62.91 -5.09 -8.06
N VAL A 21 -63.30 -4.57 -9.22
CA VAL A 21 -62.37 -3.95 -10.17
C VAL A 21 -61.86 -2.62 -9.63
N ILE A 22 -62.73 -1.81 -9.01
CA ILE A 22 -62.35 -0.54 -8.40
C ILE A 22 -61.38 -0.74 -7.23
N SER A 23 -61.67 -1.67 -6.32
CA SER A 23 -60.80 -1.98 -5.18
C SER A 23 -59.44 -2.55 -5.61
N GLY A 24 -59.42 -3.41 -6.63
CA GLY A 24 -58.19 -3.92 -7.24
C GLY A 24 -57.34 -2.80 -7.85
N ALA A 25 -57.97 -1.87 -8.58
CA ALA A 25 -57.27 -0.71 -9.16
C ALA A 25 -56.69 0.21 -8.06
N LEU A 26 -57.44 0.46 -6.99
CA LEU A 26 -56.96 1.26 -5.85
C LEU A 26 -55.79 0.59 -5.11
N ALA A 27 -55.87 -0.73 -4.87
CA ALA A 27 -54.78 -1.48 -4.24
C ALA A 27 -53.51 -1.46 -5.11
N PHE A 28 -53.66 -1.57 -6.42
CA PHE A 28 -52.54 -1.46 -7.37
C PHE A 28 -51.89 -0.07 -7.32
N LEU A 29 -52.70 1.00 -7.34
CA LEU A 29 -52.20 2.37 -7.22
C LEU A 29 -51.50 2.61 -5.87
N ALA A 30 -52.07 2.14 -4.77
CA ALA A 30 -51.45 2.22 -3.45
C ALA A 30 -50.11 1.47 -3.41
N GLY A 31 -50.04 0.29 -4.05
CA GLY A 31 -48.80 -0.46 -4.23
C GLY A 31 -47.75 0.32 -5.02
N MET A 32 -48.12 0.93 -6.15
CA MET A 32 -47.22 1.77 -6.95
C MET A 32 -46.69 2.95 -6.15
N VAL A 33 -47.56 3.67 -5.45
CA VAL A 33 -47.17 4.82 -4.61
C VAL A 33 -46.25 4.37 -3.47
N SER A 34 -46.53 3.23 -2.85
CA SER A 34 -45.69 2.65 -1.79
C SER A 34 -44.30 2.29 -2.29
N VAL A 35 -44.20 1.62 -3.45
CA VAL A 35 -42.91 1.29 -4.09
C VAL A 35 -42.17 2.57 -4.49
N MET A 36 -42.87 3.57 -5.02
CA MET A 36 -42.27 4.84 -5.42
C MET A 36 -41.75 5.62 -4.20
N ALA A 37 -42.49 5.61 -3.08
CA ALA A 37 -42.06 6.21 -1.83
C ALA A 37 -40.88 5.45 -1.21
N TYR A 38 -40.92 4.12 -1.20
CA TYR A 38 -39.85 3.27 -0.70
C TYR A 38 -38.55 3.44 -1.48
N THR A 39 -38.63 3.43 -2.82
CA THR A 39 -37.46 3.64 -3.68
C THR A 39 -36.91 5.05 -3.54
N ARG A 40 -37.77 6.08 -3.47
CA ARG A 40 -37.35 7.47 -3.25
C ARG A 40 -36.65 7.65 -1.89
N ALA A 41 -37.19 7.07 -0.82
CA ALA A 41 -36.57 7.11 0.50
C ALA A 41 -35.23 6.36 0.49
N LYS A 42 -35.19 5.15 -0.03
CA LYS A 42 -33.97 4.34 -0.13
C LYS A 42 -32.87 5.05 -0.94
N ASN A 43 -33.23 5.66 -2.06
CA ASN A 43 -32.29 6.36 -2.92
C ASN A 43 -31.77 7.65 -2.25
N ALA A 44 -32.64 8.41 -1.57
CA ALA A 44 -32.21 9.60 -0.81
C ALA A 44 -31.22 9.26 0.33
N LEU A 45 -31.38 8.11 0.99
CA LEU A 45 -30.41 7.62 1.97
C LEU A 45 -29.11 7.12 1.32
N ALA A 46 -29.18 6.51 0.14
CA ALA A 46 -28.01 6.04 -0.60
C ALA A 46 -27.15 7.21 -1.12
N ASP A 47 -27.77 8.26 -1.66
CA ASP A 47 -27.08 9.46 -2.16
C ASP A 47 -26.28 10.17 -1.05
N ARG A 48 -26.82 10.20 0.18
CA ARG A 48 -26.10 10.75 1.34
C ARG A 48 -24.86 9.95 1.70
N ARG A 49 -24.90 8.62 1.59
CA ARG A 49 -23.74 7.76 1.84
C ARG A 49 -22.69 7.93 0.76
N TYR A 50 -23.10 7.98 -0.51
CA TYR A 50 -22.20 8.18 -1.64
C TYR A 50 -21.43 9.50 -1.55
N ARG A 51 -22.11 10.61 -1.23
CA ARG A 51 -21.46 11.91 -1.02
C ARG A 51 -20.51 11.94 0.17
N ALA A 52 -20.83 11.21 1.23
CA ALA A 52 -19.94 11.11 2.39
C ALA A 52 -18.65 10.35 2.03
N ASP A 53 -18.75 9.26 1.29
CA ASP A 53 -17.58 8.50 0.81
C ASP A 53 -16.72 9.34 -0.13
N GLU A 54 -17.34 10.11 -1.04
CA GLU A 54 -16.63 11.04 -1.95
C GLU A 54 -15.82 12.09 -1.17
N ALA A 55 -16.42 12.73 -0.16
CA ALA A 55 -15.74 13.70 0.68
C ALA A 55 -14.59 13.08 1.50
N VAL A 56 -14.73 11.85 1.98
CA VAL A 56 -13.66 11.13 2.67
C VAL A 56 -12.52 10.81 1.72
N VAL A 57 -12.82 10.35 0.51
CA VAL A 57 -11.80 10.08 -0.52
C VAL A 57 -11.05 11.35 -0.88
N GLU A 58 -11.75 12.47 -1.09
CA GLU A 58 -11.13 13.76 -1.37
C GLU A 58 -10.20 14.21 -0.24
N ALA A 59 -10.65 14.10 1.03
CA ALA A 59 -9.83 14.44 2.19
C ALA A 59 -8.56 13.58 2.26
N VAL A 60 -8.66 12.27 1.99
CA VAL A 60 -7.51 11.37 1.94
C VAL A 60 -6.55 11.79 0.81
N VAL A 61 -7.06 12.03 -0.40
CA VAL A 61 -6.25 12.47 -1.55
C VAL A 61 -5.55 13.80 -1.25
N LEU A 62 -6.23 14.73 -0.59
CA LEU A 62 -5.66 16.01 -0.16
C LEU A 62 -4.53 15.81 0.86
N GLU A 63 -4.69 14.88 1.81
CA GLU A 63 -3.64 14.56 2.76
C GLU A 63 -2.41 13.94 2.06
N TYR A 64 -2.62 13.02 1.13
CA TYR A 64 -1.53 12.42 0.34
C TYR A 64 -0.78 13.45 -0.50
N THR A 65 -1.50 14.31 -1.22
CA THR A 65 -0.89 15.40 -2.02
C THR A 65 -0.19 16.44 -1.15
N ARG A 66 -0.67 16.68 0.06
CA ARG A 66 0.05 17.50 1.05
C ARG A 66 1.38 16.87 1.45
N ARG A 67 1.37 15.60 1.89
CA ARG A 67 2.59 14.88 2.26
C ARG A 67 3.60 14.82 1.11
N LEU A 68 3.13 14.63 -0.12
CA LEU A 68 3.98 14.60 -1.30
C LEU A 68 4.72 15.93 -1.51
N ARG A 69 4.00 17.06 -1.37
CA ARG A 69 4.61 18.40 -1.44
C ARG A 69 5.64 18.65 -0.34
N ASP A 70 5.41 18.11 0.86
CA ASP A 70 6.38 18.23 1.95
C ASP A 70 7.67 17.47 1.62
N TYR A 71 7.56 16.28 1.01
CA TYR A 71 8.73 15.55 0.51
C TYR A 71 9.46 16.30 -0.62
N ASP A 72 8.74 16.88 -1.58
CA ASP A 72 9.35 17.67 -2.66
C ASP A 72 10.16 18.85 -2.11
N ARG A 73 9.66 19.51 -1.05
CA ARG A 73 10.39 20.61 -0.38
C ARG A 73 11.68 20.13 0.28
N VAL A 74 11.62 19.01 1.00
CA VAL A 74 12.80 18.41 1.64
C VAL A 74 13.83 18.04 0.59
N ILE A 75 13.41 17.45 -0.54
CA ILE A 75 14.31 17.12 -1.65
C ILE A 75 14.97 18.38 -2.23
N ALA A 76 14.19 19.46 -2.44
CA ALA A 76 14.72 20.72 -2.94
C ALA A 76 15.73 21.35 -1.97
N GLU A 77 15.47 21.31 -0.67
CA GLU A 77 16.40 21.79 0.37
C GLU A 77 17.69 20.96 0.41
N LEU A 78 17.57 19.63 0.38
CA LEU A 78 18.73 18.73 0.33
C LEU A 78 19.58 19.01 -0.91
N ARG A 79 18.95 19.19 -2.07
CA ARG A 79 19.64 19.52 -3.33
C ARG A 79 20.39 20.83 -3.22
N ALA A 80 19.74 21.90 -2.74
CA ALA A 80 20.40 23.18 -2.53
C ALA A 80 21.60 23.08 -1.58
N LYS A 81 21.47 22.28 -0.50
CA LYS A 81 22.57 22.04 0.44
C LYS A 81 23.74 21.29 -0.20
N VAL A 82 23.46 20.30 -1.05
CA VAL A 82 24.48 19.57 -1.83
C VAL A 82 25.17 20.52 -2.80
N ASP A 83 24.42 21.34 -3.55
CA ASP A 83 24.99 22.33 -4.47
C ASP A 83 25.92 23.31 -3.74
N ILE A 84 25.52 23.80 -2.55
CA ILE A 84 26.37 24.67 -1.71
C ILE A 84 27.62 23.93 -1.22
N MET A 85 27.51 22.65 -0.84
CA MET A 85 28.65 21.84 -0.40
C MET A 85 29.62 21.57 -1.55
N GLU A 86 29.12 21.33 -2.77
CA GLU A 86 29.95 21.17 -3.98
C GLU A 86 30.71 22.46 -4.28
N VAL A 87 30.04 23.62 -4.27
CA VAL A 87 30.71 24.93 -4.44
C VAL A 87 31.78 25.18 -3.37
N LYS A 88 31.51 24.81 -2.11
CA LYS A 88 32.50 24.91 -1.03
C LYS A 88 33.67 23.94 -1.21
N ALA A 89 33.42 22.72 -1.67
CA ALA A 89 34.47 21.74 -1.97
C ALA A 89 35.37 22.21 -3.13
N GLN A 90 34.82 22.92 -4.11
CA GLN A 90 35.58 23.58 -5.18
C GLN A 90 36.42 24.79 -4.71
N THR A 91 36.12 25.38 -3.54
CA THR A 91 36.78 26.60 -3.04
C THR A 91 37.92 26.31 -2.03
N ILE A 92 38.20 25.04 -1.73
CA ILE A 92 39.34 24.67 -0.86
C ILE A 92 40.62 24.61 -1.72
N PRO A 93 41.66 25.44 -1.44
CA PRO A 93 42.96 25.24 -2.04
C PRO A 93 43.53 23.88 -1.62
N GLN A 94 43.96 23.15 -2.64
CA GLN A 94 44.52 21.80 -2.64
C GLN A 94 45.26 21.38 -1.36
N ALA A 95 44.81 20.27 -0.77
CA ALA A 95 45.72 19.29 -0.21
C ALA A 95 45.14 17.88 -0.44
N VAL A 96 45.89 17.09 -1.21
CA VAL A 96 45.74 15.65 -1.49
C VAL A 96 44.81 15.29 -2.67
N THR A 97 45.38 15.50 -3.86
CA THR A 97 45.10 14.74 -5.09
C THR A 97 45.72 13.35 -5.00
N THR A 98 44.90 12.29 -5.01
CA THR A 98 45.19 10.98 -5.64
C THR A 98 43.84 10.25 -5.66
N ILE A 99 43.21 9.84 -6.76
CA ILE A 99 43.66 9.34 -8.06
C ILE A 99 42.53 9.67 -9.06
N SER A 100 42.82 10.43 -10.10
CA SER A 100 42.02 10.48 -11.34
C SER A 100 42.95 10.24 -12.51
N HIS A 101 42.83 9.08 -13.14
CA HIS A 101 43.38 8.84 -14.47
C HIS A 101 42.54 7.78 -15.20
N TYR A 102 41.43 8.21 -15.81
CA TYR A 102 40.98 7.62 -17.06
C TYR A 102 41.03 8.74 -18.09
N GLN A 103 42.07 8.64 -18.90
CA GLN A 103 42.43 9.56 -19.98
C GLN A 103 41.62 9.20 -21.22
N GLN A 104 41.08 10.22 -21.88
CA GLN A 104 40.31 10.11 -23.10
C GLN A 104 41.10 10.75 -24.25
N ALA A 105 41.36 10.00 -25.33
CA ALA A 105 41.34 10.50 -26.71
C ALA A 105 41.67 9.41 -27.78
N SER A 106 40.67 9.12 -28.62
CA SER A 106 40.70 8.87 -30.08
C SER A 106 41.58 7.77 -30.73
N HIS A 107 40.94 6.77 -31.37
CA HIS A 107 40.89 6.56 -32.85
C HIS A 107 40.16 5.24 -33.21
N GLN A 108 39.18 5.30 -34.12
CA GLN A 108 38.55 4.14 -34.81
C GLN A 108 39.49 3.66 -35.95
N PRO A 109 39.51 2.37 -36.35
CA PRO A 109 38.39 1.70 -37.04
C PRO A 109 38.12 0.22 -36.64
N GLN A 110 36.86 -0.21 -36.78
CA GLN A 110 36.45 -1.64 -36.86
C GLN A 110 37.14 -2.33 -38.06
N PRO A 111 37.42 -3.66 -38.08
CA PRO A 111 36.38 -4.70 -37.92
C PRO A 111 36.83 -6.10 -37.40
N HIS A 112 35.83 -6.92 -37.03
CA HIS A 112 35.74 -8.40 -37.16
C HIS A 112 35.25 -9.20 -35.93
N VAL A 113 33.99 -9.62 -36.03
CA VAL A 113 33.46 -11.00 -35.90
C VAL A 113 33.79 -11.81 -34.62
N ALA A 114 32.75 -12.05 -33.81
CA ALA A 114 32.68 -13.10 -32.77
C ALA A 114 32.70 -14.51 -33.43
N PRO A 115 33.19 -15.61 -32.80
CA PRO A 115 32.41 -16.28 -31.73
C PRO A 115 33.20 -17.14 -30.69
N ALA A 116 32.53 -17.41 -29.56
CA ALA A 116 32.48 -18.67 -28.79
C ALA A 116 33.74 -19.45 -28.32
N SER A 117 33.59 -19.99 -27.08
CA SER A 117 34.33 -21.09 -26.37
C SER A 117 35.29 -20.59 -25.27
N GLU A 118 34.91 -20.56 -23.98
CA GLU A 118 34.98 -21.65 -22.95
C GLU A 118 36.42 -22.18 -22.68
N PRO A 119 36.81 -22.70 -21.48
CA PRO A 119 36.04 -23.07 -20.26
C PRO A 119 36.75 -22.80 -18.88
N VAL A 120 36.09 -23.19 -17.77
CA VAL A 120 36.66 -23.79 -16.51
C VAL A 120 37.49 -22.88 -15.55
N THR A 121 37.46 -22.89 -14.20
CA THR A 121 36.68 -23.46 -13.09
C THR A 121 37.30 -22.85 -11.78
N VAL A 122 36.62 -22.99 -10.63
CA VAL A 122 37.18 -23.11 -9.26
C VAL A 122 37.36 -21.83 -8.40
N THR A 123 36.39 -21.62 -7.51
CA THR A 123 36.53 -21.55 -6.02
C THR A 123 37.21 -20.34 -5.34
N GLN A 124 36.36 -19.71 -4.50
CA GLN A 124 36.61 -19.02 -3.22
C GLN A 124 37.63 -17.87 -3.16
N HIS A 125 37.12 -16.68 -2.81
CA HIS A 125 37.62 -16.00 -1.62
C HIS A 125 36.48 -15.22 -0.95
N ALA A 126 36.22 -15.61 0.30
CA ALA A 126 35.29 -14.99 1.21
C ALA A 126 35.87 -13.69 1.81
N THR A 127 34.98 -12.97 2.51
CA THR A 127 35.30 -12.11 3.67
C THR A 127 35.59 -10.64 3.37
N ALA A 128 34.55 -9.87 3.02
CA ALA A 128 34.49 -8.43 3.33
C ALA A 128 33.06 -7.85 3.37
N THR A 129 32.10 -8.46 2.66
CA THR A 129 30.76 -7.85 2.47
C THR A 129 29.77 -8.10 3.62
N ALA A 130 30.07 -8.99 4.56
CA ALA A 130 29.12 -9.34 5.63
C ALA A 130 28.94 -8.23 6.68
N VAL A 131 29.96 -7.42 6.94
CA VAL A 131 29.95 -6.49 8.10
C VAL A 131 29.10 -5.23 7.85
N ILE A 132 28.99 -4.78 6.60
CA ILE A 132 28.30 -3.52 6.27
C ILE A 132 26.78 -3.72 6.20
N VAL A 133 26.32 -4.91 5.80
CA VAL A 133 24.88 -5.23 5.69
C VAL A 133 24.24 -5.45 7.06
N GLU A 134 24.98 -5.93 8.06
CA GLU A 134 24.40 -6.20 9.38
C GLU A 134 24.07 -4.93 10.19
N LYS A 135 24.83 -3.85 10.01
CA LYS A 135 24.66 -2.63 10.83
C LYS A 135 23.35 -1.89 10.51
N GLU A 136 22.93 -1.83 9.24
CA GLU A 136 21.64 -1.22 8.84
C GLU A 136 20.43 -2.10 9.22
N ASN A 137 20.61 -3.43 9.16
CA ASN A 137 19.56 -4.39 9.51
C ASN A 137 19.19 -4.34 10.99
N ASN A 138 20.12 -4.00 11.87
CA ASN A 138 19.90 -3.96 13.31
C ASN A 138 18.82 -2.94 13.71
N GLY A 139 18.85 -1.72 13.14
CA GLY A 139 17.86 -0.69 13.46
C GLY A 139 16.44 -1.07 13.01
N THR A 140 16.32 -1.68 11.82
CA THR A 140 15.03 -2.17 11.30
C THR A 140 14.50 -3.32 12.14
N THR A 141 15.38 -4.20 12.61
CA THR A 141 15.02 -5.33 13.46
C THR A 141 14.42 -4.88 14.79
N ASP A 142 15.07 -3.93 15.46
CA ASP A 142 14.62 -3.42 16.76
C ASP A 142 13.28 -2.69 16.64
N TYR A 143 13.10 -1.93 15.55
CA TYR A 143 11.85 -1.25 15.26
C TYR A 143 10.69 -2.25 15.09
N ILE A 144 10.92 -3.39 14.43
CA ILE A 144 9.91 -4.42 14.29
C ILE A 144 9.61 -5.09 15.63
N LEU A 145 10.63 -5.37 16.45
CA LEU A 145 10.40 -5.91 17.79
C LEU A 145 9.54 -4.96 18.63
N LYS A 146 9.83 -3.66 18.60
CA LYS A 146 8.99 -2.64 19.25
C LYS A 146 7.54 -2.68 18.74
N LEU A 147 7.35 -2.79 17.43
CA LEU A 147 6.04 -2.85 16.81
C LEU A 147 5.22 -4.08 17.24
N LEU A 148 5.90 -5.22 17.41
CA LEU A 148 5.29 -6.48 17.84
C LEU A 148 5.11 -6.56 19.37
N ALA A 149 5.83 -5.73 20.13
CA ALA A 149 5.65 -5.61 21.57
C ALA A 149 4.34 -4.89 21.94
N GLU A 150 3.88 -3.97 21.09
CA GLU A 150 2.59 -3.27 21.26
C GLU A 150 1.40 -4.20 20.98
N ARG A 151 1.41 -4.89 19.84
CA ARG A 151 0.32 -5.78 19.43
C ARG A 151 0.78 -6.85 18.43
N PRO A 152 0.10 -8.01 18.39
CA PRO A 152 0.26 -8.99 17.30
C PRO A 152 0.01 -8.35 15.93
N ARG A 153 0.93 -8.56 14.97
CA ARG A 153 0.79 -8.01 13.60
C ARG A 153 1.02 -9.03 12.51
N THR A 154 0.41 -8.82 11.36
CA THR A 154 0.61 -9.63 10.15
C THR A 154 1.85 -9.17 9.38
N SER A 155 2.42 -10.03 8.51
CA SER A 155 3.55 -9.64 7.64
C SER A 155 3.29 -8.38 6.81
N ARG A 156 2.04 -8.17 6.38
CA ARG A 156 1.65 -7.01 5.57
C ARG A 156 1.65 -5.72 6.39
N GLU A 157 1.16 -5.78 7.62
CA GLU A 157 1.23 -4.63 8.54
C GLU A 157 2.68 -4.27 8.89
N VAL A 158 3.54 -5.28 9.10
CA VAL A 158 4.98 -5.06 9.32
C VAL A 158 5.62 -4.45 8.08
N GLN A 159 5.32 -4.95 6.88
CA GLN A 159 5.81 -4.38 5.61
C GLN A 159 5.46 -2.89 5.48
N HIS A 160 4.20 -2.53 5.75
CA HIS A 160 3.76 -1.14 5.71
C HIS A 160 4.45 -0.27 6.76
N ALA A 161 4.72 -0.79 7.95
CA ALA A 161 5.40 -0.04 9.01
C ALA A 161 6.88 0.21 8.72
N ILE A 162 7.59 -0.74 8.10
CA ILE A 162 9.02 -0.60 7.78
C ILE A 162 9.29 0.05 6.43
N GLY A 163 8.27 0.16 5.56
CA GLY A 163 8.40 0.78 4.23
C GLY A 163 9.32 0.02 3.25
N ARG A 164 9.52 -1.28 3.45
CA ARG A 164 10.39 -2.12 2.60
C ARG A 164 9.57 -3.04 1.69
N THR A 165 10.25 -3.69 0.76
CA THR A 165 9.62 -4.66 -0.16
C THR A 165 9.09 -5.89 0.61
N ARG A 166 8.10 -6.57 0.03
CA ARG A 166 7.54 -7.82 0.56
C ARG A 166 8.62 -8.87 0.81
N GLU A 167 9.57 -9.00 -0.13
CA GLU A 167 10.67 -9.96 -0.05
C GLU A 167 11.62 -9.65 1.11
N HIS A 168 12.02 -8.39 1.26
CA HIS A 168 12.90 -8.00 2.38
C HIS A 168 12.22 -8.25 3.73
N THR A 169 10.94 -7.89 3.84
CA THR A 169 10.15 -8.13 5.05
C THR A 169 10.04 -9.63 5.35
N ALA A 170 9.79 -10.46 4.33
CA ALA A 170 9.70 -11.90 4.51
C ALA A 170 11.01 -12.52 5.00
N ARG A 171 12.15 -12.12 4.40
CA ARG A 171 13.48 -12.57 4.85
C ARG A 171 13.77 -12.15 6.29
N LEU A 172 13.42 -10.91 6.64
CA LEU A 172 13.66 -10.39 7.98
C LEU A 172 12.76 -11.07 9.03
N MET A 173 11.48 -11.27 8.73
CA MET A 173 10.55 -12.03 9.59
C MET A 173 11.00 -13.47 9.78
N LYS A 174 11.52 -14.10 8.71
CA LYS A 174 12.11 -15.43 8.81
C LYS A 174 13.34 -15.43 9.73
N LYS A 175 14.30 -14.51 9.53
CA LYS A 175 15.49 -14.37 10.39
C LYS A 175 15.13 -14.12 11.86
N LEU A 176 14.07 -13.34 12.13
CA LEU A 176 13.59 -13.05 13.48
C LEU A 176 12.91 -14.25 14.15
N HIS A 177 12.21 -15.05 13.36
CA HIS A 177 11.61 -16.29 13.83
C HIS A 177 12.68 -17.34 14.11
N ASP A 178 13.64 -17.52 13.20
CA ASP A 178 14.72 -18.49 13.33
C ASP A 178 15.67 -18.15 14.50
N SER A 179 15.80 -16.86 14.85
CA SER A 179 16.53 -16.41 16.04
C SER A 179 15.69 -16.44 17.33
N GLY A 180 14.44 -16.91 17.28
CA GLY A 180 13.59 -17.08 18.47
C GLY A 180 13.10 -15.77 19.09
N LEU A 181 13.28 -14.63 18.43
CA LEU A 181 12.84 -13.30 18.91
C LEU A 181 11.35 -13.03 18.64
N VAL A 182 10.77 -13.76 17.68
CA VAL A 182 9.38 -13.62 17.25
C VAL A 182 8.79 -15.00 16.99
N SER A 183 7.57 -15.23 17.47
CA SER A 183 6.79 -16.44 17.18
C SER A 183 5.72 -16.15 16.13
N ARG A 184 5.43 -17.13 15.26
CA ARG A 184 4.35 -17.05 14.28
C ARG A 184 3.17 -17.90 14.74
N ASP A 185 2.00 -17.29 14.79
CA ASP A 185 0.73 -18.01 14.96
C ASP A 185 0.26 -18.53 13.60
N ALA A 186 0.28 -19.85 13.45
CA ALA A 186 -0.14 -20.55 12.23
C ALA A 186 -1.62 -20.98 12.26
N ASN A 187 -2.35 -20.70 13.35
CA ASN A 187 -3.74 -21.14 13.52
C ASN A 187 -4.70 -20.43 12.56
N ALA A 188 -4.36 -19.22 12.10
CA ALA A 188 -5.18 -18.43 11.19
C ALA A 188 -4.35 -17.82 10.05
N LYS A 189 -4.98 -17.70 8.88
CA LYS A 189 -4.43 -16.93 7.74
C LYS A 189 -5.13 -15.57 7.67
N PRO A 190 -4.40 -14.47 7.42
CA PRO A 190 -2.93 -14.37 7.32
C PRO A 190 -2.22 -14.60 8.66
N PHE A 191 -1.01 -15.17 8.61
CA PHE A 191 -0.21 -15.44 9.81
C PHE A 191 0.07 -14.17 10.61
N ARG A 192 0.03 -14.31 11.94
CA ARG A 192 0.32 -13.24 12.90
C ARG A 192 1.64 -13.51 13.61
N TYR A 193 2.40 -12.45 13.81
CA TYR A 193 3.68 -12.48 14.51
C TYR A 193 3.50 -11.86 15.90
N ASN A 194 4.14 -12.48 16.88
CA ASN A 194 4.15 -12.08 18.29
C ASN A 194 5.59 -12.03 18.79
N ILE A 195 5.92 -11.03 19.59
CA ILE A 195 7.23 -10.98 20.24
C ILE A 195 7.33 -12.09 21.31
N THR A 196 8.49 -12.77 21.37
CA THR A 196 8.81 -13.74 22.42
C THR A 196 9.48 -13.06 23.61
N ASP A 197 9.69 -13.79 24.70
CA ASP A 197 10.38 -13.26 25.88
C ASP A 197 11.82 -12.83 25.55
N ALA A 198 12.55 -13.64 24.77
CA ALA A 198 13.87 -13.29 24.25
C ALA A 198 13.86 -12.00 23.39
N GLY A 199 12.82 -11.81 22.59
CA GLY A 199 12.62 -10.57 21.83
C GLY A 199 12.44 -9.34 22.73
N ARG A 200 11.69 -9.49 23.83
CA ARG A 200 11.47 -8.42 24.81
C ARG A 200 12.72 -8.09 25.60
N GLU A 201 13.50 -9.10 25.99
CA GLU A 201 14.78 -8.91 26.69
C GLU A 201 15.78 -8.13 25.84
N ARG A 202 15.95 -8.51 24.57
CA ARG A 202 16.81 -7.78 23.63
C ARG A 202 16.41 -6.31 23.48
N LEU A 203 15.11 -6.02 23.48
CA LEU A 203 14.61 -4.65 23.41
C LEU A 203 14.93 -3.87 24.70
N LYS A 204 14.84 -4.51 25.87
CA LYS A 204 15.20 -3.89 27.17
C LYS A 204 16.69 -3.61 27.29
N GLU A 205 17.53 -4.58 26.92
CA GLU A 205 19.00 -4.47 26.95
C GLU A 205 19.51 -3.29 26.10
N LYS A 206 18.83 -2.99 24.98
CA LYS A 206 19.19 -1.88 24.09
C LYS A 206 18.63 -0.52 24.50
N VAL A 207 17.58 -0.49 25.33
CA VAL A 207 16.99 0.75 25.87
C VAL A 207 17.68 1.17 27.18
N ALA A 208 18.27 0.21 27.91
CA ALA A 208 19.02 0.45 29.14
C ALA A 208 20.41 1.12 29.05
N PRO A 209 21.17 1.16 27.93
CA PRO A 209 22.54 1.66 27.92
C PRO A 209 22.64 3.19 27.68
N ALA A 210 21.56 3.95 27.88
CA ALA A 210 21.54 5.41 27.73
C ALA A 210 21.34 6.17 29.06
N ALA A 211 21.38 5.48 30.20
CA ALA A 211 21.20 6.08 31.52
C ALA A 211 22.28 5.62 32.51
N VAL A 212 23.54 5.98 32.23
CA VAL A 212 24.61 6.16 33.22
C VAL A 212 25.51 7.29 32.74
#